data_AF-A0AAW5KPD5-F1
#
_entry.id   AF-A0AAW5KPD5-F1
#
_cell.length_a   1.000
_cell.length_b   1.000
_cell.length_c   1.000
_cell.angle_alpha   90.00
_cell.angle_beta   90.00
_cell.angle_gamma   90.00
#
_symmetry.space_group_name_H-M   'P 1'
#
loop_
_entity.id
_entity.type
_entity.pdbx_description
1 polymer ?
#
loop_
_entity_poly.entity_id
_entity_poly.type
_entity_poly.pdbx_seq_one_letter_code
_entity_poly.pdbx_strand_id
1 'polypeptide(L)'
;MSSNFDGIKKRKFGIEIEMTGLTRSQAAKAMANVLDGRVEHEGGSYDKYVVTDAKNRGWAIVYDGSINCYNASGDRASKAYSVEMNSPVLEYEDIPLLQDVVRALRKAGGVTGPRYCAGTHIHISADDYTPQQIRNLVNIFASKENFLWDALQVSSARESYCHKMDKQFIADINRKKPKDMEEIKKLWYRGRMSEQFQHYSNSRYVICNLHSFFQHGHYEIRAYNGSLHAGEVRSQIVLALAISNAAMTKKYCSPHVSQSDNMRYSFRVWLLNLGLIGDEFKNCRTHLLKHLEGDIAWRHPEDGIAARARLKEKRELEKQAAREQRNEPVCHSDDETECIPDENNEPSESECDGIEELEMSM
;
A
#
# COMPACT_ATOMS: atom_id res chain seq x y z
N MET A 1 3.43 10.43 21.02
CA MET A 1 3.70 11.23 19.81
C MET A 1 2.44 11.19 18.96
N SER A 2 1.72 12.30 18.82
CA SER A 2 0.59 12.39 17.87
C SER A 2 1.18 12.48 16.46
N SER A 3 1.62 11.36 15.92
CA SER A 3 2.01 11.26 14.52
C SER A 3 0.73 11.44 13.70
N ASN A 4 0.59 12.63 13.09
CA ASN A 4 -0.55 12.99 12.27
C ASN A 4 -0.54 12.13 10.99
N PHE A 5 -1.11 10.93 11.10
CA PHE A 5 -1.26 9.97 10.01
C PHE A 5 -2.45 10.32 9.10
N ASP A 6 -3.29 11.27 9.50
CA ASP A 6 -4.41 11.76 8.70
C ASP A 6 -3.93 12.40 7.38
N GLY A 7 -2.68 12.87 7.35
CA GLY A 7 -2.06 13.43 6.14
C GLY A 7 -1.92 12.44 4.98
N ILE A 8 -1.94 11.12 5.24
CA ILE A 8 -1.88 10.08 4.19
C ILE A 8 -3.05 10.23 3.20
N LYS A 9 -4.23 10.60 3.69
CA LYS A 9 -5.46 10.67 2.87
C LYS A 9 -5.65 12.00 2.15
N LYS A 10 -4.85 13.02 2.48
CA LYS A 10 -5.02 14.39 1.97
C LYS A 10 -4.28 14.65 0.66
N ARG A 11 -3.33 13.78 0.30
CA ARG A 11 -2.46 14.01 -0.83
C ARG A 11 -3.04 13.41 -2.10
N LYS A 12 -3.08 14.21 -3.16
CA LYS A 12 -3.47 13.78 -4.51
C LYS A 12 -2.40 12.90 -5.13
N PHE A 13 -2.83 11.96 -5.95
CA PHE A 13 -1.96 11.05 -6.67
C PHE A 13 -2.47 10.80 -8.09
N GLY A 14 -1.56 10.35 -8.95
CA GLY A 14 -1.88 9.73 -10.23
C GLY A 14 -1.23 8.35 -10.30
N ILE A 15 -1.73 7.51 -11.18
CA ILE A 15 -1.20 6.18 -11.45
C ILE A 15 -1.21 5.88 -12.95
N GLU A 16 -0.14 5.23 -13.39
CA GLU A 16 0.03 4.61 -14.70
C GLU A 16 0.14 3.10 -14.51
N ILE A 17 -0.63 2.30 -15.25
CA ILE A 17 -0.57 0.84 -15.21
C ILE A 17 -0.35 0.32 -16.63
N GLU A 18 0.80 -0.30 -16.84
CA GLU A 18 1.18 -0.92 -18.11
C GLU A 18 0.64 -2.36 -18.18
N MET A 19 0.15 -2.77 -19.34
CA MET A 19 -0.39 -4.11 -19.57
C MET A 19 -0.38 -4.53 -21.05
N THR A 20 -0.62 -5.82 -21.26
CA THR A 20 -0.91 -6.44 -22.56
C THR A 20 -2.04 -7.46 -22.41
N GLY A 21 -2.27 -8.35 -23.37
CA GLY A 21 -3.36 -9.34 -23.34
C GLY A 21 -4.68 -8.83 -23.94
N LEU A 22 -4.88 -7.51 -23.93
CA LEU A 22 -5.96 -6.82 -24.63
C LEU A 22 -5.43 -5.61 -25.40
N THR A 23 -6.21 -5.13 -26.37
CA THR A 23 -5.92 -3.90 -27.12
C THR A 23 -6.32 -2.64 -26.34
N ARG A 24 -5.75 -1.49 -26.70
CA ARG A 24 -6.14 -0.19 -26.14
C ARG A 24 -7.65 0.08 -26.24
N SER A 25 -8.26 -0.24 -27.39
CA SER A 25 -9.72 -0.11 -27.57
C SER A 25 -10.52 -1.03 -26.65
N GLN A 26 -10.08 -2.28 -26.47
CA GLN A 26 -10.73 -3.20 -25.52
C GLN A 26 -10.59 -2.72 -24.08
N ALA A 27 -9.41 -2.18 -23.70
CA ALA A 27 -9.18 -1.62 -22.37
C ALA A 27 -10.10 -0.42 -22.12
N ALA A 28 -10.19 0.52 -23.07
CA ALA A 28 -11.07 1.67 -22.99
C ALA A 28 -12.54 1.26 -22.82
N LYS A 29 -13.01 0.28 -23.61
CA LYS A 29 -14.38 -0.27 -23.50
C LYS A 29 -14.63 -0.94 -22.15
N ALA A 30 -13.66 -1.69 -21.62
CA ALA A 30 -13.78 -2.33 -20.32
C ALA A 30 -13.89 -1.29 -19.19
N MET A 31 -13.12 -0.20 -19.27
CA MET A 31 -13.17 0.91 -18.32
C MET A 31 -14.46 1.70 -18.39
N ALA A 32 -14.98 1.97 -19.60
CA ALA A 32 -16.21 2.74 -19.80
C ALA A 32 -17.41 2.18 -19.02
N ASN A 33 -17.52 0.84 -18.93
CA ASN A 33 -18.57 0.18 -18.16
C ASN A 33 -18.49 0.45 -16.64
N VAL A 34 -17.28 0.67 -16.11
CA VAL A 34 -17.07 0.96 -14.68
C VAL A 34 -17.21 2.45 -14.39
N LEU A 35 -16.72 3.28 -15.30
CA LEU A 35 -16.67 4.72 -15.15
C LEU A 35 -18.00 5.42 -15.49
N ASP A 36 -18.97 4.67 -16.03
CA ASP A 36 -20.19 5.18 -16.67
C ASP A 36 -19.88 6.26 -17.71
N GLY A 37 -18.79 6.00 -18.45
CA GLY A 37 -18.11 6.95 -19.31
C GLY A 37 -18.31 6.67 -20.80
N ARG A 38 -17.99 7.66 -21.63
CA ARG A 38 -17.89 7.46 -23.08
C ARG A 38 -16.43 7.26 -23.49
N VAL A 39 -16.22 6.38 -24.46
CA VAL A 39 -14.91 6.18 -25.08
C VAL A 39 -14.76 7.15 -26.24
N GLU A 40 -13.70 7.95 -26.22
CA GLU A 40 -13.28 8.80 -27.31
C GLU A 40 -11.91 8.35 -27.82
N HIS A 41 -11.74 8.25 -29.14
CA HIS A 41 -10.47 7.90 -29.78
C HIS A 41 -9.84 9.18 -30.36
N GLU A 42 -8.83 9.70 -29.69
CA GLU A 42 -8.11 10.91 -30.09
C GLU A 42 -6.97 10.60 -31.09
N GLY A 43 -6.47 9.37 -31.10
CA GLY A 43 -5.40 8.94 -32.01
C GLY A 43 -4.03 9.56 -31.68
N GLY A 44 -3.32 10.05 -32.70
CA GLY A 44 -1.98 10.63 -32.57
C GLY A 44 -0.85 9.60 -32.41
N SER A 45 0.36 10.05 -32.08
CA SER A 45 1.55 9.20 -31.95
C SER A 45 1.42 8.12 -30.87
N TYR A 46 0.55 8.36 -29.89
CA TYR A 46 0.26 7.45 -28.79
C TYR A 46 -1.00 6.59 -29.02
N ASP A 47 -1.70 6.77 -30.15
CA ASP A 47 -2.99 6.12 -30.43
C ASP A 47 -3.94 6.16 -29.22
N LYS A 48 -4.14 7.37 -28.71
CA LYS A 48 -4.76 7.66 -27.41
C LYS A 48 -6.27 7.45 -27.45
N TYR A 49 -6.77 6.78 -26.41
CA TYR A 49 -8.19 6.73 -26.07
C TYR A 49 -8.41 7.47 -24.76
N VAL A 50 -9.57 8.08 -24.60
CA VAL A 50 -10.00 8.72 -23.36
C VAL A 50 -11.35 8.15 -22.93
N VAL A 51 -11.49 7.89 -21.64
CA VAL A 51 -12.75 7.52 -20.99
C VAL A 51 -13.02 8.49 -19.87
N THR A 52 -14.15 9.20 -19.93
CA THR A 52 -14.54 10.14 -18.86
C THR A 52 -15.16 9.39 -17.68
N ASP A 53 -14.91 9.87 -16.46
CA ASP A 53 -15.65 9.42 -15.28
C ASP A 53 -16.84 10.34 -14.94
N ALA A 54 -17.65 9.95 -13.95
CA ALA A 54 -18.79 10.74 -13.46
C ALA A 54 -18.41 12.14 -12.92
N LYS A 55 -17.13 12.41 -12.66
CA LYS A 55 -16.61 13.73 -12.27
C LYS A 55 -16.10 14.52 -13.49
N ASN A 56 -16.35 14.05 -14.72
CA ASN A 56 -15.84 14.60 -15.98
C ASN A 56 -14.30 14.62 -16.07
N ARG A 57 -13.61 13.71 -15.37
CA ARG A 57 -12.16 13.57 -15.48
C ARG A 57 -11.83 12.53 -16.55
N GLY A 58 -10.85 12.84 -17.41
CA GLY A 58 -10.41 11.92 -18.46
C GLY A 58 -9.39 10.90 -17.96
N TRP A 59 -9.69 9.61 -18.14
CA TRP A 59 -8.75 8.51 -18.02
C TRP A 59 -8.19 8.19 -19.40
N ALA A 60 -6.86 8.20 -19.55
CA ALA A 60 -6.24 7.95 -20.84
C ALA A 60 -5.79 6.48 -20.96
N ILE A 61 -5.89 5.94 -22.17
CA ILE A 61 -5.29 4.67 -22.55
C ILE A 61 -4.38 4.94 -23.76
N VAL A 62 -3.09 4.71 -23.59
CA VAL A 62 -2.05 5.13 -24.55
C VAL A 62 -1.12 3.98 -24.92
N TYR A 63 -0.38 4.18 -26.01
CA TYR A 63 0.70 3.29 -26.44
C TYR A 63 1.95 3.47 -25.58
N ASP A 64 2.54 2.36 -25.12
CA ASP A 64 3.88 2.35 -24.56
C ASP A 64 4.86 1.52 -25.42
N GLY A 65 5.95 2.12 -25.86
CA GLY A 65 6.98 1.44 -26.65
C GLY A 65 7.67 0.28 -25.91
N SER A 66 7.71 0.33 -24.59
CA SER A 66 8.48 -0.57 -23.72
C SER A 66 7.86 -1.97 -23.59
N ILE A 67 6.54 -2.09 -23.81
CA ILE A 67 5.78 -3.31 -23.52
C ILE A 67 5.99 -4.39 -24.58
N ASN A 68 6.28 -5.60 -24.11
CA ASN A 68 6.27 -6.82 -24.92
C ASN A 68 4.83 -7.30 -25.11
N CYS A 69 4.33 -7.20 -26.34
CA CYS A 69 2.92 -7.44 -26.65
C CYS A 69 2.58 -8.94 -26.81
N TYR A 70 1.53 -9.36 -26.10
CA TYR A 70 0.94 -10.70 -26.21
C TYR A 70 -0.59 -10.60 -26.20
N ASN A 71 -1.27 -11.56 -26.83
CA ASN A 71 -2.72 -11.71 -26.76
C ASN A 71 -3.12 -12.53 -25.51
N ALA A 72 -4.43 -12.67 -25.28
CA ALA A 72 -4.95 -13.46 -24.15
C ALA A 72 -4.56 -14.95 -24.17
N SER A 73 -4.24 -15.51 -25.35
CA SER A 73 -3.76 -16.89 -25.51
C SER A 73 -2.26 -17.05 -25.19
N GLY A 74 -1.53 -15.95 -25.01
CA GLY A 74 -0.10 -15.96 -24.74
C GLY A 74 0.79 -15.94 -25.99
N ASP A 75 0.22 -15.70 -27.17
CA ASP A 75 0.97 -15.54 -28.42
C ASP A 75 1.42 -14.10 -28.61
N ARG A 76 2.52 -13.89 -29.35
CA ARG A 76 2.99 -12.55 -29.71
C ARG A 76 1.89 -11.78 -30.45
N ALA A 77 1.70 -10.53 -30.06
CA ALA A 77 0.66 -9.66 -30.62
C ALA A 77 1.22 -8.37 -31.21
N SER A 78 0.40 -7.66 -31.97
CA SER A 78 0.74 -6.36 -32.56
C SER A 78 0.85 -5.27 -31.48
N LYS A 79 1.39 -4.11 -31.85
CA LYS A 79 1.51 -2.93 -30.96
C LYS A 79 0.16 -2.34 -30.52
N ALA A 80 -0.96 -2.81 -31.05
CA ALA A 80 -2.29 -2.48 -30.53
C ALA A 80 -2.50 -3.03 -29.10
N TYR A 81 -1.74 -4.07 -28.71
CA TYR A 81 -1.73 -4.70 -27.39
C TYR A 81 -0.68 -4.13 -26.45
N SER A 82 0.00 -3.05 -26.83
CA SER A 82 0.77 -2.25 -25.88
C SER A 82 -0.17 -1.19 -25.30
N VAL A 83 -0.46 -1.33 -24.01
CA VAL A 83 -1.49 -0.56 -23.31
C VAL A 83 -0.91 -0.01 -22.01
N GLU A 84 -0.89 1.30 -21.88
CA GLU A 84 -0.70 1.99 -20.60
C GLU A 84 -2.00 2.72 -20.26
N MET A 85 -2.51 2.53 -19.05
CA MET A 85 -3.67 3.24 -18.52
C MET A 85 -3.20 4.32 -17.57
N ASN A 86 -3.58 5.56 -17.82
CA ASN A 86 -3.19 6.73 -17.06
C ASN A 86 -4.45 7.32 -16.43
N SER A 87 -4.49 7.31 -15.10
CA SER A 87 -5.57 7.96 -14.36
C SER A 87 -5.50 9.49 -14.46
N PRO A 88 -6.63 10.19 -14.28
CA PRO A 88 -6.59 11.60 -13.93
C PRO A 88 -5.98 11.77 -12.53
N VAL A 89 -5.85 13.01 -12.06
CA VAL A 89 -5.49 13.24 -10.66
C VAL A 89 -6.61 12.73 -9.75
N LEU A 90 -6.24 11.81 -8.86
CA LEU A 90 -7.12 11.11 -7.91
C LEU A 90 -6.88 11.58 -6.47
N GLU A 91 -7.91 11.42 -5.65
CA GLU A 91 -7.91 11.59 -4.21
C GLU A 91 -8.01 10.23 -3.50
N TYR A 92 -7.79 10.19 -2.19
CA TYR A 92 -7.78 8.91 -1.44
C TYR A 92 -9.10 8.15 -1.58
N GLU A 93 -10.20 8.90 -1.65
CA GLU A 93 -11.58 8.43 -1.79
C GLU A 93 -11.85 7.83 -3.18
N ASP A 94 -11.01 8.09 -4.19
CA ASP A 94 -11.13 7.50 -5.52
C ASP A 94 -10.48 6.10 -5.61
N ILE A 95 -9.78 5.63 -4.57
CA ILE A 95 -9.12 4.30 -4.57
C ILE A 95 -10.12 3.16 -4.88
N PRO A 96 -11.34 3.10 -4.31
CA PRO A 96 -12.31 2.07 -4.66
C PRO A 96 -12.68 2.06 -6.15
N LEU A 97 -12.89 3.23 -6.76
CA LEU A 97 -13.17 3.36 -8.20
C LEU A 97 -12.00 2.82 -9.03
N LEU A 98 -10.77 3.20 -8.68
CA LEU A 98 -9.57 2.68 -9.34
C LEU A 98 -9.45 1.16 -9.18
N GLN A 99 -9.82 0.60 -8.02
CA GLN A 99 -9.83 -0.84 -7.82
C GLN A 99 -10.82 -1.54 -8.76
N ASP A 100 -11.99 -0.96 -9.01
CA ASP A 100 -12.96 -1.49 -9.97
C ASP A 100 -12.48 -1.40 -11.41
N VAL A 101 -11.83 -0.29 -11.78
CA VAL A 101 -11.14 -0.15 -13.07
C VAL A 101 -10.10 -1.25 -13.26
N VAL A 102 -9.24 -1.49 -12.26
CA VAL A 102 -8.23 -2.56 -12.30
C VAL A 102 -8.87 -3.94 -12.44
N ARG A 103 -9.97 -4.22 -11.73
CA ARG A 103 -10.71 -5.48 -11.85
C ARG A 103 -11.30 -5.66 -13.25
N ALA A 104 -11.85 -4.61 -13.84
CA ALA A 104 -12.41 -4.65 -15.18
C ALA A 104 -11.35 -4.91 -16.25
N LEU A 105 -10.19 -4.24 -16.16
CA LEU A 105 -9.06 -4.47 -17.06
C LEU A 105 -8.56 -5.92 -16.97
N ARG A 106 -8.42 -6.46 -15.76
CA ARG A 106 -8.06 -7.88 -15.57
C ARG A 106 -9.11 -8.82 -16.17
N LYS A 107 -10.40 -8.57 -15.90
CA LYS A 107 -11.51 -9.39 -16.40
C LYS A 107 -11.60 -9.37 -17.93
N ALA A 108 -11.21 -8.26 -18.56
CA ALA A 108 -11.15 -8.11 -20.01
C ALA A 108 -9.95 -8.81 -20.67
N GLY A 109 -9.11 -9.52 -19.90
CA GLY A 109 -7.97 -10.28 -20.41
C GLY A 109 -6.61 -9.59 -20.22
N GLY A 110 -6.57 -8.49 -19.46
CA GLY A 110 -5.32 -7.80 -19.15
C GLY A 110 -4.36 -8.66 -18.35
N VAL A 111 -3.11 -8.66 -18.81
CA VAL A 111 -1.97 -9.27 -18.14
C VAL A 111 -0.84 -8.26 -18.03
N THR A 112 -0.08 -8.33 -16.94
CA THR A 112 0.99 -7.37 -16.64
C THR A 112 2.13 -8.07 -15.88
N GLY A 113 3.14 -7.30 -15.50
CA GLY A 113 4.29 -7.76 -14.74
C GLY A 113 5.55 -7.95 -15.58
N PRO A 114 6.64 -8.40 -14.93
CA PRO A 114 7.99 -8.35 -15.52
C PRO A 114 8.16 -9.09 -16.83
N ARG A 115 7.44 -10.19 -17.04
CA ARG A 115 7.46 -10.96 -18.30
C ARG A 115 7.15 -10.09 -19.52
N TYR A 116 6.30 -9.08 -19.35
CA TYR A 116 5.83 -8.22 -20.42
C TYR A 116 6.55 -6.88 -20.47
N CYS A 117 7.60 -6.70 -19.66
CA CYS A 117 8.22 -5.39 -19.39
C CYS A 117 7.24 -4.36 -18.83
N ALA A 118 6.15 -4.81 -18.18
CA ALA A 118 5.10 -3.92 -17.70
C ALA A 118 5.27 -3.58 -16.21
N GLY A 119 5.10 -2.30 -15.90
CA GLY A 119 5.22 -1.68 -14.59
C GLY A 119 3.96 -0.98 -14.09
N THR A 120 4.07 -0.41 -12.90
CA THR A 120 3.12 0.55 -12.36
C THR A 120 3.89 1.77 -11.87
N HIS A 121 3.48 2.95 -12.28
CA HIS A 121 4.08 4.21 -11.84
C HIS A 121 3.07 4.98 -11.01
N ILE A 122 3.52 5.51 -9.87
CA ILE A 122 2.66 6.30 -8.99
C ILE A 122 3.24 7.70 -8.88
N HIS A 123 2.41 8.68 -9.20
CA HIS A 123 2.73 10.10 -9.19
C HIS A 123 2.14 10.72 -7.94
N ILE A 124 2.93 11.42 -7.15
CA ILE A 124 2.45 12.09 -5.93
C ILE A 124 2.69 13.58 -6.07
N SER A 125 1.64 14.39 -5.91
CA SER A 125 1.75 15.85 -5.91
C SER A 125 2.74 16.31 -4.85
N ALA A 126 3.64 17.22 -5.21
CA ALA A 126 4.70 17.67 -4.31
C ALA A 126 5.06 19.15 -4.51
N ASP A 127 4.20 19.90 -5.19
CA ASP A 127 4.33 21.32 -5.50
C ASP A 127 4.47 22.20 -4.26
N ASP A 128 3.92 21.76 -3.12
CA ASP A 128 4.04 22.40 -1.81
C ASP A 128 5.24 21.92 -0.97
N TYR A 129 6.09 21.04 -1.51
CA TYR A 129 7.25 20.54 -0.76
C TYR A 129 8.29 21.64 -0.60
N THR A 130 8.90 21.67 0.57
CA THR A 130 10.12 22.44 0.83
C THR A 130 11.37 21.63 0.41
N PRO A 131 12.53 22.28 0.21
CA PRO A 131 13.79 21.59 -0.05
C PRO A 131 14.16 20.55 1.02
N GLN A 132 13.80 20.82 2.28
CA GLN A 132 13.99 19.88 3.38
C GLN A 132 13.12 18.62 3.22
N GLN A 133 11.87 18.77 2.77
CA GLN A 133 10.95 17.65 2.57
C GLN A 133 11.33 16.82 1.34
N ILE A 134 11.84 17.43 0.26
CA ILE A 134 12.45 16.70 -0.86
C ILE A 134 13.67 15.90 -0.38
N ARG A 135 14.53 16.50 0.46
CA ARG A 135 15.67 15.77 1.03
C ARG A 135 15.20 14.60 1.91
N ASN A 136 14.17 14.78 2.72
CA ASN A 136 13.59 13.69 3.49
C ASN A 136 13.05 12.58 2.59
N LEU A 137 12.33 12.92 1.53
CA LEU A 137 11.76 11.98 0.56
C LEU A 137 12.83 11.07 -0.03
N VAL A 138 13.86 11.66 -0.64
CA VAL A 138 14.94 10.87 -1.27
C VAL A 138 15.74 10.06 -0.25
N ASN A 139 15.89 10.56 0.97
CA ASN A 139 16.53 9.82 2.06
C ASN A 139 15.71 8.62 2.51
N ILE A 140 14.37 8.71 2.54
CA ILE A 140 13.50 7.55 2.86
C ILE A 140 13.72 6.44 1.83
N PHE A 141 13.68 6.78 0.53
CA PHE A 141 13.92 5.80 -0.53
C PHE A 141 15.33 5.20 -0.48
N ALA A 142 16.35 6.01 -0.23
CA ALA A 142 17.72 5.52 -0.08
C ALA A 142 17.88 4.61 1.14
N SER A 143 17.33 5.01 2.30
CA SER A 143 17.46 4.24 3.54
C SER A 143 16.71 2.91 3.50
N LYS A 144 15.62 2.83 2.75
CA LYS A 144 14.77 1.63 2.66
C LYS A 144 14.92 0.89 1.34
N GLU A 145 15.98 1.15 0.59
CA GLU A 145 16.16 0.59 -0.75
C GLU A 145 16.02 -0.93 -0.81
N ASN A 146 16.66 -1.68 0.09
CA ASN A 146 16.62 -3.15 0.07
C ASN A 146 15.24 -3.67 0.45
N PHE A 147 14.64 -3.10 1.49
CA PHE A 147 13.27 -3.43 1.88
C PHE A 147 12.27 -3.20 0.75
N LEU A 148 12.38 -2.07 0.03
CA LEU A 148 11.50 -1.75 -1.08
C LEU A 148 11.77 -2.65 -2.30
N TRP A 149 13.03 -2.97 -2.58
CA TRP A 149 13.40 -3.90 -3.65
C TRP A 149 12.75 -5.27 -3.44
N ASP A 150 12.89 -5.83 -2.24
CA ASP A 150 12.39 -7.16 -1.90
C ASP A 150 10.87 -7.15 -1.76
N ALA A 151 10.28 -6.15 -1.07
CA ALA A 151 8.84 -6.10 -0.85
C ALA A 151 8.06 -5.88 -2.16
N LEU A 152 8.57 -5.05 -3.06
CA LEU A 152 7.93 -4.73 -4.34
C LEU A 152 8.36 -5.68 -5.47
N GLN A 153 9.26 -6.62 -5.17
CA GLN A 153 9.80 -7.61 -6.09
C GLN A 153 10.43 -6.99 -7.34
N VAL A 154 11.05 -5.81 -7.22
CA VAL A 154 11.55 -5.01 -8.36
C VAL A 154 12.42 -5.88 -9.26
N SER A 155 11.90 -6.21 -10.44
CA SER A 155 12.52 -7.21 -11.31
C SER A 155 13.81 -6.71 -11.95
N SER A 156 14.82 -7.58 -12.04
CA SER A 156 16.04 -7.31 -12.80
C SER A 156 15.78 -7.04 -14.28
N ALA A 157 14.71 -7.61 -14.85
CA ALA A 157 14.29 -7.30 -16.23
C ALA A 157 13.88 -5.83 -16.42
N ARG A 158 13.60 -5.10 -15.33
CA ARG A 158 13.31 -3.67 -15.32
C ARG A 158 14.48 -2.84 -14.82
N GLU A 159 15.66 -3.42 -14.60
CA GLU A 159 16.83 -2.66 -14.13
C GLU A 159 17.20 -1.51 -15.06
N SER A 160 17.05 -1.66 -16.37
CA SER A 160 17.27 -0.57 -17.33
C SER A 160 16.25 0.57 -17.23
N TYR A 161 15.12 0.34 -16.56
CA TYR A 161 14.00 1.29 -16.44
C TYR A 161 13.78 1.80 -15.00
N CYS A 162 14.37 1.16 -13.99
CA CYS A 162 14.30 1.57 -12.59
C CYS A 162 15.54 1.12 -11.80
N HIS A 163 16.42 2.06 -11.49
CA HIS A 163 17.58 1.88 -10.62
C HIS A 163 17.28 2.30 -9.17
N LYS A 164 18.12 1.84 -8.24
CA LYS A 164 18.17 2.39 -6.87
C LYS A 164 18.55 3.88 -6.92
N MET A 165 18.34 4.60 -5.81
CA MET A 165 18.74 6.01 -5.73
C MET A 165 20.24 6.19 -6.02
N ASP A 166 20.58 7.25 -6.77
CA ASP A 166 21.97 7.55 -7.10
C ASP A 166 22.75 7.90 -5.82
N LYS A 167 23.73 7.05 -5.47
CA LYS A 167 24.51 7.18 -4.23
C LYS A 167 25.25 8.52 -4.15
N GLN A 168 25.74 9.02 -5.28
CA GLN A 168 26.44 10.29 -5.33
C GLN A 168 25.49 11.47 -5.06
N PHE A 169 24.32 11.50 -5.71
CA PHE A 169 23.28 12.47 -5.43
C PHE A 169 22.86 12.46 -3.95
N ILE A 170 22.63 11.27 -3.36
CA ILE A 170 22.27 11.15 -1.95
C ILE A 170 23.38 11.67 -1.03
N ALA A 171 24.65 11.40 -1.33
CA ALA A 171 25.76 11.96 -0.57
C ALA A 171 25.81 13.50 -0.69
N ASP A 172 25.67 14.03 -1.91
CA ASP A 172 25.77 15.46 -2.18
C ASP A 172 24.64 16.28 -1.56
N ILE A 173 23.39 15.82 -1.68
CA ILE A 173 22.23 16.52 -1.10
C ILE A 173 22.29 16.56 0.44
N ASN A 174 22.83 15.50 1.07
CA ASN A 174 22.98 15.44 2.53
C ASN A 174 24.22 16.18 3.05
N ARG A 175 25.25 16.33 2.23
CA ARG A 175 26.42 17.16 2.53
C ARG A 175 26.07 18.65 2.42
N LYS A 176 25.48 19.08 1.29
CA LYS A 176 25.15 20.49 1.04
C LYS A 176 23.95 20.98 1.84
N LYS A 177 22.95 20.10 2.04
CA LYS A 177 21.66 20.42 2.70
C LYS A 177 20.97 21.66 2.08
N PRO A 178 20.66 21.65 0.77
CA PRO A 178 20.12 22.80 0.05
C PRO A 178 18.92 23.45 0.74
N LYS A 179 18.81 24.78 0.57
CA LYS A 179 17.74 25.61 1.14
C LYS A 179 16.78 26.15 0.08
N ASP A 180 17.06 25.92 -1.19
CA ASP A 180 16.20 26.24 -2.32
C ASP A 180 16.07 25.03 -3.27
N MET A 181 15.02 25.03 -4.08
CA MET A 181 14.74 23.93 -5.03
C MET A 181 15.70 23.91 -6.22
N GLU A 182 16.24 25.07 -6.60
CA GLU A 182 17.11 25.20 -7.78
C GLU A 182 18.47 24.52 -7.54
N GLU A 183 18.99 24.57 -6.31
CA GLU A 183 20.19 23.83 -5.93
C GLU A 183 19.94 22.32 -5.89
N ILE A 184 18.78 21.85 -5.42
CA ILE A 184 18.41 20.42 -5.53
C ILE A 184 18.34 20.02 -7.00
N LYS A 185 17.74 20.85 -7.86
CA LYS A 185 17.66 20.63 -9.29
C LYS A 185 19.05 20.52 -9.94
N LYS A 186 19.95 21.45 -9.60
CA LYS A 186 21.36 21.41 -10.05
C LYS A 186 22.08 20.14 -9.60
N LEU A 187 21.85 19.68 -8.37
CA LEU A 187 22.40 18.41 -7.88
C LEU A 187 21.85 17.22 -8.65
N TRP A 188 20.53 17.18 -8.89
CA TRP A 188 19.86 16.11 -9.61
C TRP A 188 20.41 15.92 -11.02
N TYR A 189 20.56 17.02 -11.77
CA TYR A 189 21.11 16.99 -13.14
C TYR A 189 22.65 17.07 -13.18
N ARG A 190 23.34 17.03 -12.04
CA ARG A 190 24.80 17.19 -11.97
C ARG A 190 25.30 18.43 -12.75
N GLY A 191 24.55 19.54 -12.65
CA GLY A 191 24.79 20.81 -13.35
C GLY A 191 24.27 20.89 -14.78
N ARG A 192 23.80 19.80 -15.40
CA ARG A 192 23.27 19.77 -16.78
C ARG A 192 21.82 20.22 -16.86
N MET A 193 21.58 21.50 -16.60
CA MET A 193 20.22 22.06 -16.45
C MET A 193 19.33 21.93 -17.69
N SER A 194 19.90 21.78 -18.89
CA SER A 194 19.13 21.54 -20.11
C SER A 194 18.39 20.20 -20.10
N GLU A 195 18.81 19.23 -19.27
CA GLU A 195 18.12 17.95 -19.13
C GLU A 195 16.68 18.12 -18.65
N GLN A 196 16.35 19.18 -17.89
CA GLN A 196 14.98 19.42 -17.41
C GLN A 196 13.95 19.60 -18.53
N PHE A 197 14.38 19.98 -19.74
CA PHE A 197 13.49 20.17 -20.89
C PHE A 197 13.40 18.92 -21.76
N GLN A 198 14.20 17.90 -21.48
CA GLN A 198 14.18 16.65 -22.21
C GLN A 198 13.03 15.79 -21.69
N HIS A 199 12.21 15.30 -22.61
CA HIS A 199 11.18 14.33 -22.25
C HIS A 199 11.84 13.04 -21.74
N TYR A 200 12.87 12.51 -22.43
CA TYR A 200 13.61 11.32 -22.03
C TYR A 200 15.00 11.64 -21.41
N SER A 201 15.05 12.26 -20.24
CA SER A 201 16.30 12.40 -19.47
C SER A 201 16.70 11.05 -18.84
N ASN A 202 18.00 10.74 -18.83
CA ASN A 202 18.54 9.58 -18.14
C ASN A 202 18.35 9.64 -16.61
N SER A 203 18.14 10.83 -16.05
CA SER A 203 17.87 11.00 -14.62
C SER A 203 16.54 10.39 -14.16
N ARG A 204 15.64 10.07 -15.10
CA ARG A 204 14.30 9.52 -14.82
C ARG A 204 14.31 8.09 -14.28
N TYR A 205 15.33 7.29 -14.61
CA TYR A 205 15.31 5.84 -14.39
C TYR A 205 15.76 5.44 -12.99
N VAL A 206 15.23 6.09 -11.96
CA VAL A 206 15.47 5.74 -10.54
C VAL A 206 14.15 5.60 -9.79
N ILE A 207 14.15 4.84 -8.69
CA ILE A 207 12.94 4.52 -7.91
C ILE A 207 12.09 5.74 -7.53
N CYS A 208 12.72 6.85 -7.16
CA CYS A 208 12.05 8.13 -6.86
C CYS A 208 12.54 9.17 -7.86
N ASN A 209 11.79 9.33 -8.94
CA ASN A 209 12.15 10.20 -10.04
C ASN A 209 11.73 11.66 -9.75
N LEU A 210 12.72 12.53 -9.52
CA LEU A 210 12.52 13.97 -9.34
C LEU A 210 12.51 14.76 -10.65
N HIS A 211 12.86 14.16 -11.79
CA HIS A 211 12.70 14.81 -13.10
C HIS A 211 11.23 15.20 -13.34
N SER A 212 10.32 14.28 -13.01
CA SER A 212 8.87 14.51 -13.03
C SER A 212 8.48 15.71 -12.14
N PHE A 213 9.11 15.85 -10.96
CA PHE A 213 8.84 16.95 -10.04
C PHE A 213 9.25 18.30 -10.63
N PHE A 214 10.43 18.35 -11.23
CA PHE A 214 10.94 19.59 -11.84
C PHE A 214 10.19 20.04 -13.09
N GLN A 215 9.51 19.13 -13.79
CA GLN A 215 8.71 19.45 -14.97
C GLN A 215 7.24 19.74 -14.62
N HIS A 216 6.69 19.03 -13.64
CA HIS A 216 5.23 18.93 -13.46
C HIS A 216 4.75 19.10 -12.01
N GLY A 217 5.63 19.34 -11.05
CA GLY A 217 5.26 19.56 -9.65
C GLY A 217 4.83 18.29 -8.88
N HIS A 218 5.06 17.10 -9.43
CA HIS A 218 4.82 15.83 -8.76
C HIS A 218 6.00 14.90 -8.96
N TYR A 219 6.36 14.06 -7.98
CA TYR A 219 7.40 13.04 -8.19
C TYR A 219 6.78 11.70 -8.59
N GLU A 220 7.54 10.89 -9.31
CA GLU A 220 7.11 9.58 -9.81
C GLU A 220 7.86 8.46 -9.05
N ILE A 221 7.13 7.42 -8.64
CA ILE A 221 7.68 6.20 -8.05
C ILE A 221 7.60 5.08 -9.07
N ARG A 222 8.76 4.57 -9.51
CA ARG A 222 8.86 3.65 -10.67
C ARG A 222 9.04 2.18 -10.31
N ALA A 223 9.26 1.88 -9.03
CA ALA A 223 9.69 0.54 -8.58
C ALA A 223 8.60 -0.54 -8.64
N TYR A 224 7.31 -0.19 -8.73
CA TYR A 224 6.27 -1.20 -8.65
C TYR A 224 6.25 -2.07 -9.90
N ASN A 225 6.38 -3.39 -9.73
CA ASN A 225 6.02 -4.32 -10.79
C ASN A 225 4.55 -4.12 -11.16
N GLY A 226 4.24 -4.26 -12.45
CA GLY A 226 2.88 -4.19 -12.92
C GLY A 226 2.00 -5.23 -12.22
N SER A 227 0.85 -4.78 -11.71
CA SER A 227 -0.16 -5.65 -11.09
C SER A 227 -1.55 -5.23 -11.53
N LEU A 228 -2.37 -6.22 -11.89
CA LEU A 228 -3.82 -6.06 -12.06
C LEU A 228 -4.58 -6.68 -10.90
N HIS A 229 -3.94 -6.81 -9.73
CA HIS A 229 -4.59 -7.16 -8.48
C HIS A 229 -4.97 -5.89 -7.69
N ALA A 230 -6.27 -5.60 -7.62
CA ALA A 230 -6.79 -4.38 -6.97
C ALA A 230 -6.27 -4.15 -5.53
N GLY A 231 -6.08 -5.22 -4.73
CA GLY A 231 -5.50 -5.11 -3.38
C GLY A 231 -4.01 -4.74 -3.38
N GLU A 232 -3.26 -5.18 -4.39
CA GLU A 232 -1.82 -4.86 -4.51
C GLU A 232 -1.66 -3.42 -4.98
N VAL A 233 -2.39 -3.01 -6.02
CA VAL A 233 -2.40 -1.62 -6.52
C VAL A 233 -2.75 -0.64 -5.39
N ARG A 234 -3.81 -0.92 -4.61
CA ARG A 234 -4.15 -0.14 -3.41
C ARG A 234 -2.98 -0.06 -2.42
N SER A 235 -2.29 -1.17 -2.19
CA SER A 235 -1.18 -1.23 -1.24
C SER A 235 0.03 -0.40 -1.69
N GLN A 236 0.31 -0.39 -2.98
CA GLN A 236 1.36 0.44 -3.59
C GLN A 236 1.04 1.94 -3.45
N ILE A 237 -0.21 2.35 -3.74
CA ILE A 237 -0.67 3.74 -3.56
C ILE A 237 -0.59 4.16 -2.10
N VAL A 238 -1.10 3.34 -1.17
CA VAL A 238 -1.07 3.65 0.26
C VAL A 238 0.36 3.77 0.77
N LEU A 239 1.28 2.91 0.31
CA LEU A 239 2.70 3.03 0.66
C LEU A 239 3.29 4.36 0.15
N ALA A 240 3.01 4.71 -1.11
CA ALA A 240 3.46 5.96 -1.72
C ALA A 240 2.98 7.20 -0.92
N LEU A 241 1.69 7.22 -0.58
CA LEU A 241 1.08 8.29 0.22
C LEU A 241 1.64 8.34 1.65
N ALA A 242 1.94 7.19 2.26
CA ALA A 242 2.52 7.15 3.60
C ALA A 242 3.99 7.61 3.61
N ILE A 243 4.76 7.27 2.58
CA ILE A 243 6.11 7.81 2.38
C ILE A 243 6.06 9.33 2.19
N SER A 244 5.12 9.84 1.38
CA SER A 244 4.87 11.27 1.20
C SER A 244 4.57 11.96 2.53
N ASN A 245 3.62 11.44 3.31
CA ASN A 245 3.29 11.99 4.62
C ASN A 245 4.50 11.99 5.58
N ALA A 246 5.30 10.92 5.58
CA ALA A 246 6.52 10.87 6.39
C ALA A 246 7.58 11.90 5.95
N ALA A 247 7.75 12.11 4.63
CA ALA A 247 8.67 13.12 4.10
C ALA A 247 8.26 14.54 4.53
N MET A 248 6.94 14.81 4.53
CA MET A 248 6.35 16.10 4.89
C MET A 248 6.43 16.41 6.38
N THR A 249 6.19 15.41 7.23
CA THR A 249 5.99 15.62 8.68
C THR A 249 7.27 15.44 9.51
N LYS A 250 8.24 14.65 9.04
CA LYS A 250 9.47 14.39 9.80
C LYS A 250 10.44 15.56 9.67
N LYS A 251 11.08 15.92 10.78
CA LYS A 251 12.16 16.92 10.79
C LYS A 251 13.39 16.45 10.00
N TYR A 252 13.65 15.15 10.00
CA TYR A 252 14.80 14.54 9.34
C TYR A 252 14.52 13.06 9.03
N CYS A 253 15.00 12.59 7.88
CA CYS A 253 15.10 11.17 7.56
C CYS A 253 16.56 10.82 7.27
N SER A 254 17.08 9.78 7.93
CA SER A 254 18.44 9.29 7.67
C SER A 254 18.54 8.69 6.26
N PRO A 255 19.62 8.95 5.50
CA PRO A 255 19.87 8.28 4.22
C PRO A 255 20.54 6.91 4.38
N HIS A 256 20.95 6.52 5.59
CA HIS A 256 21.68 5.28 5.82
C HIS A 256 20.84 4.06 5.46
N VAL A 257 21.39 3.18 4.61
CA VAL A 257 20.71 1.95 4.18
C VAL A 257 20.43 1.07 5.40
N SER A 258 19.15 0.79 5.62
CA SER A 258 18.71 -0.03 6.74
C SER A 258 19.03 -1.49 6.47
N GLN A 259 19.61 -2.16 7.45
CA GLN A 259 19.86 -3.60 7.44
C GLN A 259 18.96 -4.28 8.48
N SER A 260 18.54 -5.50 8.20
CA SER A 260 17.84 -6.34 9.17
C SER A 260 18.15 -7.82 8.94
N ASP A 261 18.22 -8.53 10.04
CA ASP A 261 18.28 -9.99 10.17
C ASP A 261 16.89 -10.63 10.03
N ASN A 262 15.82 -9.86 10.20
CA ASN A 262 14.45 -10.27 9.94
C ASN A 262 13.72 -9.15 9.16
N MET A 263 13.79 -9.26 7.84
CA MET A 263 13.25 -8.27 6.91
C MET A 263 11.75 -8.09 7.10
N ARG A 264 10.99 -9.17 7.25
CA ARG A 264 9.53 -9.11 7.42
C ARG A 264 9.12 -8.38 8.70
N TYR A 265 9.72 -8.70 9.84
CA TYR A 265 9.45 -8.00 11.10
C TYR A 265 9.82 -6.52 11.02
N SER A 266 11.03 -6.20 10.56
CA SER A 266 11.50 -4.82 10.51
C SER A 266 10.71 -3.96 9.53
N PHE A 267 10.30 -4.52 8.39
CA PHE A 267 9.45 -3.82 7.44
C PHE A 267 8.07 -3.56 8.02
N ARG A 268 7.46 -4.55 8.69
CA ARG A 268 6.19 -4.36 9.40
C ARG A 268 6.28 -3.20 10.40
N VAL A 269 7.31 -3.16 11.24
CA VAL A 269 7.54 -2.06 12.20
C VAL A 269 7.70 -0.72 11.48
N TRP A 270 8.40 -0.69 10.34
CA TRP A 270 8.52 0.51 9.54
C TRP A 270 7.18 0.98 8.95
N LEU A 271 6.35 0.07 8.41
CA LEU A 271 5.01 0.39 7.91
C LEU A 271 4.11 0.97 9.02
N LEU A 272 4.18 0.42 10.24
CA LEU A 272 3.47 0.97 11.40
C LEU A 272 3.96 2.40 11.73
N ASN A 273 5.27 2.63 11.68
CA ASN A 273 5.87 3.97 11.88
C ASN A 273 5.57 4.96 10.75
N LEU A 274 5.16 4.48 9.57
CA LEU A 274 4.64 5.32 8.49
C LEU A 274 3.16 5.69 8.68
N GLY A 275 2.46 5.02 9.61
CA GLY A 275 1.05 5.29 9.90
C GLY A 275 0.07 4.25 9.37
N LEU A 276 0.54 3.16 8.78
CA LEU A 276 -0.33 2.07 8.34
C LEU A 276 -0.73 1.25 9.58
N ILE A 277 -1.59 1.78 10.44
CA ILE A 277 -2.05 1.18 11.71
C ILE A 277 -3.57 0.93 11.66
N GLY A 278 -4.05 -0.15 12.29
CA GLY A 278 -5.48 -0.48 12.32
C GLY A 278 -5.93 -1.34 11.14
N ASP A 279 -7.23 -1.62 11.09
CA ASP A 279 -7.83 -2.57 10.15
C ASP A 279 -7.88 -2.07 8.71
N GLU A 280 -8.06 -0.77 8.51
CA GLU A 280 -8.05 -0.14 7.18
C GLU A 280 -6.80 -0.49 6.36
N PHE A 281 -5.64 -0.54 7.03
CA PHE A 281 -4.35 -0.83 6.39
C PHE A 281 -3.89 -2.28 6.58
N LYS A 282 -4.68 -3.14 7.22
CA LYS A 282 -4.32 -4.55 7.47
C LYS A 282 -4.04 -5.29 6.17
N ASN A 283 -4.95 -5.19 5.20
CA ASN A 283 -4.76 -5.78 3.88
C ASN A 283 -3.54 -5.20 3.15
N CYS A 284 -3.30 -3.88 3.27
CA CYS A 284 -2.11 -3.26 2.69
C CYS A 284 -0.82 -3.81 3.26
N ARG A 285 -0.72 -3.91 4.59
CA ARG A 285 0.42 -4.53 5.26
C ARG A 285 0.60 -5.98 4.79
N THR A 286 -0.46 -6.76 4.67
CA THR A 286 -0.40 -8.14 4.17
C THR A 286 0.23 -8.20 2.78
N HIS A 287 -0.23 -7.39 1.82
CA HIS A 287 0.34 -7.37 0.47
C HIS A 287 1.80 -6.90 0.45
N LEU A 288 2.17 -5.91 1.26
CA LEU A 288 3.54 -5.38 1.32
C LEU A 288 4.53 -6.32 2.03
N LEU A 289 4.05 -7.22 2.89
CA LEU A 289 4.88 -8.15 3.68
C LEU A 289 4.92 -9.57 3.09
N LYS A 290 4.15 -9.87 2.03
CA LYS A 290 3.98 -11.24 1.56
C LYS A 290 5.25 -11.85 0.95
N HIS A 291 6.15 -11.02 0.42
CA HIS A 291 7.37 -11.46 -0.25
C HIS A 291 8.64 -11.34 0.61
N LEU A 292 8.51 -10.88 1.86
CA LEU A 292 9.65 -10.75 2.76
C LEU A 292 9.81 -12.01 3.62
N GLU A 293 11.05 -12.44 3.75
CA GLU A 293 11.44 -13.56 4.61
C GLU A 293 11.48 -13.18 6.10
N GLY A 294 11.29 -14.19 6.95
CA GLY A 294 11.35 -14.06 8.40
C GLY A 294 9.98 -14.09 9.10
N ASP A 295 10.04 -14.13 10.43
CA ASP A 295 8.86 -14.14 11.29
C ASP A 295 8.22 -12.74 11.32
N ILE A 296 6.89 -12.69 11.26
CA ILE A 296 6.17 -11.41 11.27
C ILE A 296 6.07 -10.80 12.67
N ALA A 297 5.98 -11.61 13.72
CA ALA A 297 5.61 -11.20 15.07
C ALA A 297 6.82 -10.90 15.94
N TRP A 298 7.90 -11.65 15.77
CA TRP A 298 9.13 -11.59 16.55
C TRP A 298 10.32 -11.26 15.67
N ARG A 299 11.19 -10.38 16.16
CA ARG A 299 12.44 -10.08 15.45
C ARG A 299 13.35 -11.31 15.46
N HIS A 300 13.55 -11.88 16.65
CA HIS A 300 14.36 -13.06 16.86
C HIS A 300 13.48 -14.28 17.18
N PRO A 301 13.64 -15.42 16.48
CA PRO A 301 12.79 -16.60 16.66
C PRO A 301 12.73 -17.12 18.11
N GLU A 302 13.84 -17.01 18.85
CA GLU A 302 13.97 -17.40 20.25
C GLU A 302 12.98 -16.67 21.16
N ASP A 303 12.68 -15.40 20.89
CA ASP A 303 11.72 -14.62 21.67
C ASP A 303 10.31 -15.21 21.54
N GLY A 304 9.97 -15.66 20.33
CA GLY A 304 8.70 -16.32 20.04
C GLY A 304 8.58 -17.69 20.70
N ILE A 305 9.68 -18.45 20.76
CA ILE A 305 9.73 -19.74 21.46
C ILE A 305 9.54 -19.52 22.97
N ALA A 306 10.28 -18.58 23.56
CA ALA A 306 10.18 -18.25 24.97
C ALA A 306 8.78 -17.72 25.35
N ALA A 307 8.15 -16.90 24.50
CA ALA A 307 6.80 -16.41 24.71
C ALA A 307 5.75 -17.54 24.68
N ARG A 308 5.87 -18.49 23.75
CA ARG A 308 4.99 -19.67 23.68
C ARG A 308 5.17 -20.58 24.90
N ALA A 309 6.41 -20.78 25.37
CA ALA A 309 6.69 -21.55 26.57
C ALA A 309 6.03 -20.92 27.81
N ARG A 310 6.21 -19.61 28.03
CA ARG A 310 5.55 -18.87 29.12
C ARG A 310 4.02 -18.96 29.07
N LEU A 311 3.43 -18.86 27.87
CA LEU A 311 1.97 -18.97 27.72
C LEU A 311 1.48 -20.40 28.00
N LYS A 312 2.25 -21.42 27.63
CA LYS A 312 1.93 -22.82 27.92
C LYS A 312 1.98 -23.09 29.43
N GLU A 313 3.03 -22.66 30.11
CA GLU A 313 3.18 -22.77 31.56
C GLU A 313 2.04 -22.05 32.29
N LYS A 314 1.70 -20.82 31.88
CA LYS A 314 0.55 -20.09 32.43
C LYS A 314 -0.77 -20.86 32.28
N ARG A 315 -1.02 -21.44 31.10
CA ARG A 315 -2.23 -22.26 30.85
C ARG A 315 -2.24 -23.56 31.67
N GLU A 316 -1.08 -24.16 31.91
CA GLU A 316 -0.96 -25.35 32.76
C GLU A 316 -1.23 -25.02 34.23
N LEU A 317 -0.67 -23.92 34.73
CA LEU A 317 -0.95 -23.39 36.07
C LEU A 317 -2.44 -23.03 36.24
N GLU A 318 -3.06 -22.36 35.27
CA GLU A 318 -4.50 -22.05 35.27
C GLU A 318 -5.36 -23.32 35.30
N LYS A 319 -5.01 -24.35 34.52
CA LYS A 319 -5.70 -25.63 34.55
C LYS A 319 -5.53 -26.37 35.87
N GLN A 320 -4.34 -26.29 36.47
CA GLN A 320 -4.05 -26.93 37.75
C GLN A 320 -4.82 -26.22 38.88
N ALA A 321 -4.81 -24.90 38.92
CA ALA A 321 -5.61 -24.11 39.86
C ALA A 321 -7.12 -24.38 39.71
N ALA A 322 -7.63 -24.48 38.47
CA ALA A 322 -9.03 -24.83 38.22
C ALA A 322 -9.38 -26.25 38.68
N ARG A 323 -8.44 -27.20 38.59
CA ARG A 323 -8.62 -28.57 39.09
C ARG A 323 -8.58 -28.63 40.62
N GLU A 324 -7.75 -27.82 41.25
CA GLU A 324 -7.66 -27.69 42.71
C GLU A 324 -8.93 -27.05 43.28
N GLN A 325 -9.45 -25.97 42.67
CA GLN A 325 -10.74 -25.39 43.04
C GLN A 325 -11.92 -26.35 42.88
N ARG A 326 -11.89 -27.24 41.87
CA ARG A 326 -12.93 -28.27 41.69
C ARG A 326 -12.84 -29.40 42.70
N ASN A 327 -11.69 -29.57 43.35
CA ASN A 327 -11.44 -30.60 44.35
C ASN A 327 -11.47 -30.05 45.80
N GLU A 328 -11.78 -28.76 46.00
CA GLU A 328 -12.04 -28.25 47.35
C GLU A 328 -13.30 -28.92 47.92
N PRO A 329 -13.27 -29.45 49.16
CA PRO A 329 -14.46 -29.97 49.79
C PRO A 329 -15.43 -28.81 50.02
N VAL A 330 -16.69 -28.99 49.60
CA VAL A 330 -17.79 -28.15 50.09
C VAL A 330 -17.79 -28.27 51.60
N CYS A 331 -17.34 -27.24 52.31
CA CYS A 331 -17.53 -27.17 53.75
C CYS A 331 -19.03 -27.01 54.00
N HIS A 332 -19.64 -28.05 54.56
CA HIS A 332 -20.95 -27.94 55.19
C HIS A 332 -20.83 -26.90 56.30
N SER A 333 -21.49 -25.76 56.14
CA SER A 333 -21.87 -24.93 57.27
C SER A 333 -23.04 -25.63 57.97
N ASP A 334 -22.75 -26.28 59.09
CA ASP A 334 -23.76 -26.62 60.09
C ASP A 334 -24.27 -25.29 60.67
N ASP A 335 -25.43 -24.83 60.20
CA ASP A 335 -26.15 -23.75 60.88
C ASP A 335 -26.93 -24.35 62.05
N GLU A 336 -26.47 -24.03 63.25
CA GLU A 336 -27.17 -24.28 64.49
C GLU A 336 -28.52 -23.55 64.51
N THR A 337 -29.54 -24.33 64.84
CA THR A 337 -30.87 -23.94 65.29
C THR A 337 -30.86 -22.84 66.35
N GLU A 338 -31.51 -21.70 66.07
CA GLU A 338 -32.25 -20.94 67.09
C GLU A 338 -33.67 -20.61 66.61
N CYS A 339 -34.61 -21.21 67.35
CA CYS A 339 -36.05 -20.98 67.47
C CYS A 339 -36.28 -19.59 68.16
N ILE A 340 -37.11 -18.62 67.73
CA ILE A 340 -38.61 -18.42 67.76
C ILE A 340 -38.84 -16.87 67.62
N PRO A 341 -40.02 -16.24 67.29
CA PRO A 341 -41.33 -16.71 66.79
C PRO A 341 -41.87 -16.03 65.51
N ASP A 342 -42.94 -16.67 65.00
CA ASP A 342 -44.06 -16.20 64.20
C ASP A 342 -44.43 -14.70 64.27
N GLU A 343 -44.58 -14.08 63.09
CA GLU A 343 -45.76 -13.25 62.82
C GLU A 343 -46.33 -13.55 61.42
N ASN A 344 -47.60 -13.94 61.45
CA ASN A 344 -48.50 -14.22 60.35
C ASN A 344 -48.58 -13.07 59.33
N ASN A 345 -48.50 -13.42 58.03
CA ASN A 345 -49.48 -12.95 57.05
C ASN A 345 -49.38 -13.73 55.72
N GLU A 346 -50.35 -14.60 55.50
CA GLU A 346 -50.75 -15.16 54.20
C GLU A 346 -52.06 -14.46 53.75
N PRO A 347 -52.58 -14.68 52.53
CA PRO A 347 -51.92 -15.07 51.27
C PRO A 347 -52.45 -14.25 50.06
N SER A 348 -51.85 -14.40 48.88
CA SER A 348 -52.64 -14.65 47.65
C SER A 348 -51.76 -15.15 46.50
N GLU A 349 -52.00 -16.39 46.11
CA GLU A 349 -51.59 -17.00 44.86
C GLU A 349 -52.20 -16.26 43.65
N SER A 350 -51.47 -16.20 42.54
CA SER A 350 -52.11 -16.45 41.25
C SER A 350 -51.14 -17.17 40.32
N GLU A 351 -51.56 -18.34 39.89
CA GLU A 351 -50.97 -19.21 38.89
C GLU A 351 -50.87 -18.56 37.49
N CYS A 352 -50.02 -19.21 36.69
CA CYS A 352 -50.27 -19.66 35.31
C CYS A 352 -49.42 -19.05 34.18
N ASP A 353 -48.79 -20.01 33.48
CA ASP A 353 -48.47 -20.11 32.07
C ASP A 353 -47.50 -19.07 31.47
N GLY A 354 -46.42 -19.42 30.77
CA GLY A 354 -46.26 -20.53 29.84
C GLY A 354 -46.19 -19.96 28.42
N ILE A 355 -45.16 -20.36 27.65
CA ILE A 355 -45.03 -20.25 26.18
C ILE A 355 -44.58 -18.83 25.72
N GLU A 356 -43.60 -18.59 24.83
CA GLU A 356 -43.22 -19.27 23.59
C GLU A 356 -41.78 -18.91 23.16
N GLU A 357 -41.01 -19.92 22.73
CA GLU A 357 -39.84 -19.75 21.87
C GLU A 357 -40.27 -19.26 20.49
N LEU A 358 -39.53 -18.30 19.91
CA LEU A 358 -39.56 -18.04 18.47
C LEU A 358 -38.15 -17.72 17.99
N GLU A 359 -37.45 -18.78 17.57
CA GLU A 359 -36.49 -18.70 16.47
C GLU A 359 -37.20 -18.14 15.24
N MET A 360 -36.62 -17.15 14.58
CA MET A 360 -36.73 -17.07 13.12
C MET A 360 -35.52 -16.34 12.55
N SER A 361 -34.80 -17.11 11.74
CA SER A 361 -33.77 -16.70 10.81
C SER A 361 -34.32 -15.79 9.70
N MET A 362 -33.51 -14.82 9.31
CA MET A 362 -33.20 -14.52 7.91
C MET A 362 -31.86 -13.79 7.80
#